data_AF-A0A061S7R5-F1
#
_entry.id   AF-A0A061S7R5-F1
#
_cell.length_a   1.000
_cell.length_b   1.000
_cell.length_c   1.000
_cell.angle_alpha   90.00
_cell.angle_beta   90.00
_cell.angle_gamma   90.00
#
_symmetry.space_group_name_H-M   'P 1'
#
loop_
_entity.id
_entity.type
_entity.pdbx_description
1 polymer ?
#
loop_
_entity_poly.entity_id
_entity_poly.type
_entity_poly.pdbx_seq_one_letter_code
_entity_poly.pdbx_strand_id
1 'polypeptide(L)'
;MSSTKVHITGASSNASRNSKLIIPLFQLLFRRSSCQHPILAGAIATLAEGPYCSVIAADLSAIQQIILMALSDNILVVKQACRTLALLASSDGATAAKLMESDVLQAMLTLMDVRSNTGIQLASLRVVSSLAFSSESAAGKIMSEELLDQLKGLMECQDRQVQALALEALGNLAYCYANRAQITQHRGLLRLLASLASRQSVTRPSQRSLDMPADNVADGALRALAILGENEEVRKCLGRPSLGSRRGVRILSMDGGGMRGIVTVRMLQELEEKTGRSVYELFDLIGGTSTGGILAVALGVKDLSLNDCNRIYTELGYKVFSRPNQKAGLPEDQLSWRESLYSMYKSSTQSMRVAMYGCKHDASAFEALLQEYCDMKQIGTPSNRFIVRLVGPRCLSCPHW
;
A
#
# COMPACT_ATOMS: atom_id res chain seq x y z
N MET A 1 -37.61 0.00 -4.64
CA MET A 1 -37.32 -1.33 -5.23
C MET A 1 -35.93 -1.73 -4.74
N SER A 2 -35.87 -2.83 -3.98
CA SER A 2 -34.75 -3.18 -3.09
C SER A 2 -33.50 -3.62 -3.83
N SER A 3 -32.37 -3.01 -3.49
CA SER A 3 -31.02 -3.47 -3.82
C SER A 3 -30.64 -4.59 -2.86
N THR A 4 -30.70 -5.84 -3.33
CA THR A 4 -30.24 -6.99 -2.56
C THR A 4 -28.75 -7.19 -2.82
N LYS A 5 -27.91 -6.62 -1.95
CA LYS A 5 -26.50 -7.01 -1.82
C LYS A 5 -26.46 -8.46 -1.32
N VAL A 6 -26.13 -9.39 -2.19
CA VAL A 6 -25.83 -10.77 -1.79
C VAL A 6 -24.39 -10.78 -1.28
N HIS A 7 -24.23 -10.93 0.04
CA HIS A 7 -22.96 -11.32 0.65
C HIS A 7 -22.58 -12.72 0.16
N ILE A 8 -21.52 -12.82 -0.64
CA ILE A 8 -20.95 -14.10 -1.07
C ILE A 8 -19.87 -14.51 -0.08
N THR A 9 -20.26 -15.25 0.96
CA THR A 9 -19.34 -15.97 1.86
C THR A 9 -19.19 -17.46 1.49
N GLY A 10 -19.42 -17.82 0.22
CA GLY A 10 -19.42 -19.21 -0.26
C GLY A 10 -18.65 -19.51 -1.56
N ALA A 11 -17.74 -18.64 -2.02
CA ALA A 11 -17.15 -18.73 -3.36
C ALA A 11 -16.24 -19.95 -3.62
N SER A 12 -15.61 -20.52 -2.59
CA SER A 12 -14.61 -21.58 -2.74
C SER A 12 -15.19 -22.93 -3.24
N SER A 13 -16.39 -23.33 -2.79
CA SER A 13 -16.93 -24.65 -3.11
C SER A 13 -17.64 -24.75 -4.47
N ASN A 14 -18.15 -23.64 -5.00
CA ASN A 14 -18.83 -23.60 -6.31
C ASN A 14 -17.87 -23.43 -7.49
N ALA A 15 -16.70 -22.80 -7.28
CA ALA A 15 -15.68 -22.65 -8.31
C ALA A 15 -15.10 -24.00 -8.78
N SER A 16 -14.93 -24.97 -7.87
CA SER A 16 -14.35 -26.28 -8.21
C SER A 16 -15.31 -27.22 -8.98
N ARG A 17 -16.63 -27.03 -8.85
CA ARG A 17 -17.62 -27.76 -9.66
C ARG A 17 -17.74 -27.18 -11.07
N ASN A 18 -17.67 -25.85 -11.22
CA ASN A 18 -17.76 -25.19 -12.52
C ASN A 18 -16.45 -25.19 -13.31
N SER A 19 -15.29 -25.45 -12.68
CA SER A 19 -14.00 -25.54 -13.37
C SER A 19 -13.98 -26.65 -14.43
N LYS A 20 -14.70 -27.77 -14.20
CA LYS A 20 -14.80 -28.88 -15.16
C LYS A 20 -15.50 -28.49 -16.47
N LEU A 21 -16.42 -27.53 -16.44
CA LEU A 21 -17.12 -27.03 -17.64
C LEU A 21 -16.32 -25.92 -18.34
N ILE A 22 -15.50 -25.18 -17.60
CA ILE A 22 -14.78 -24.02 -18.14
C ILE A 22 -13.45 -24.42 -18.80
N ILE A 23 -12.83 -25.53 -18.39
CA ILE A 23 -11.57 -26.03 -18.99
C ILE A 23 -11.74 -26.32 -20.50
N PRO A 24 -12.77 -27.07 -20.97
CA PRO A 24 -12.98 -27.26 -22.41
C PRO A 24 -13.26 -25.95 -23.16
N LEU A 25 -13.95 -25.01 -22.51
CA LEU A 25 -14.18 -23.68 -23.08
C LEU A 25 -12.86 -22.93 -23.28
N PHE A 26 -11.96 -22.94 -22.31
CA PHE A 26 -10.63 -22.33 -22.45
C PHE A 26 -9.80 -23.02 -23.53
N GLN A 27 -9.85 -24.35 -23.63
CA GLN A 27 -9.19 -25.09 -24.71
C GLN A 27 -9.71 -24.71 -26.12
N LEU A 28 -10.99 -24.33 -26.23
CA LEU A 28 -11.56 -23.83 -27.49
C LEU A 28 -11.20 -22.36 -27.73
N LEU A 29 -11.27 -21.51 -26.69
CA LEU A 29 -10.99 -20.08 -26.77
C LEU A 29 -9.53 -19.79 -27.12
N PHE A 30 -8.60 -20.51 -26.50
CA PHE A 30 -7.16 -20.35 -26.74
C PHE A 30 -6.68 -21.11 -27.99
N ARG A 31 -7.56 -21.39 -28.96
CA ARG A 31 -7.13 -21.77 -30.31
C ARG A 31 -6.69 -20.54 -31.11
N ARG A 32 -5.53 -20.68 -31.77
CA ARG A 32 -4.62 -19.64 -32.32
C ARG A 32 -5.22 -18.39 -32.99
N SER A 33 -6.45 -18.41 -33.50
CA SER A 33 -7.04 -17.28 -34.22
C SER A 33 -8.32 -16.72 -33.59
N SER A 34 -8.98 -17.46 -32.69
CA SER A 34 -10.31 -17.08 -32.18
C SER A 34 -10.23 -16.03 -31.07
N CYS A 35 -9.19 -16.10 -30.24
CA CYS A 35 -9.03 -15.20 -29.08
C CYS A 35 -8.67 -13.75 -29.44
N GLN A 36 -8.28 -13.48 -30.69
CA GLN A 36 -7.94 -12.12 -31.16
C GLN A 36 -9.17 -11.22 -31.39
N HIS A 37 -10.39 -11.70 -31.16
CA HIS A 37 -11.57 -10.86 -31.23
C HIS A 37 -11.75 -10.02 -29.95
N PRO A 38 -12.00 -8.69 -30.02
CA PRO A 38 -12.09 -7.82 -28.83
C PRO A 38 -13.08 -8.28 -27.76
N ILE A 39 -14.24 -8.83 -28.16
CA ILE A 39 -15.24 -9.36 -27.23
C ILE A 39 -14.72 -10.57 -26.47
N LEU A 40 -14.01 -11.47 -27.15
CA LEU A 40 -13.44 -12.66 -26.52
C LEU A 40 -12.29 -12.29 -25.59
N ALA A 41 -11.44 -11.35 -26.01
CA ALA A 41 -10.39 -10.79 -25.16
C ALA A 41 -10.97 -10.14 -23.89
N GLY A 42 -12.05 -9.36 -24.01
CA GLY A 42 -12.74 -8.76 -22.87
C GLY A 42 -13.42 -9.78 -21.97
N ALA A 43 -14.01 -10.84 -22.53
CA ALA A 43 -14.59 -11.94 -21.76
C ALA A 43 -13.51 -12.68 -20.96
N ILE A 44 -12.35 -12.98 -21.55
CA ILE A 44 -11.22 -13.61 -20.87
C ILE A 44 -10.73 -12.72 -19.71
N ALA A 45 -10.56 -11.42 -19.94
CA ALA A 45 -10.16 -10.48 -18.89
C ALA A 45 -11.15 -10.46 -17.73
N THR A 46 -12.45 -10.46 -18.03
CA THR A 46 -13.51 -10.47 -17.00
C THR A 46 -13.53 -11.79 -16.21
N LEU A 47 -13.28 -12.93 -16.88
CA LEU A 47 -13.17 -14.22 -16.20
C LEU A 47 -11.93 -14.28 -15.28
N ALA A 48 -10.83 -13.64 -15.67
CA ALA A 48 -9.61 -13.55 -14.86
C ALA A 48 -9.76 -12.66 -13.61
N GLU A 49 -10.72 -11.72 -13.57
CA GLU A 49 -11.05 -10.96 -12.35
C GLU A 49 -11.78 -11.82 -11.31
N GLY A 50 -12.42 -12.89 -11.77
CA GLY A 50 -13.18 -13.81 -10.94
C GLY A 50 -12.37 -15.02 -10.45
N PRO A 51 -13.05 -16.11 -10.04
CA PRO A 51 -12.40 -17.29 -9.47
C PRO A 51 -11.61 -18.12 -10.49
N TYR A 52 -11.57 -17.73 -11.77
CA TYR A 52 -10.97 -18.50 -12.85
C TYR A 52 -9.53 -18.10 -13.19
N CYS A 53 -8.97 -17.09 -12.51
CA CYS A 53 -7.60 -16.64 -12.70
C CYS A 53 -6.58 -17.80 -12.59
N SER A 54 -6.69 -18.61 -11.53
CA SER A 54 -5.81 -19.76 -11.29
C SER A 54 -5.97 -20.87 -12.33
N VAL A 55 -7.16 -21.02 -12.92
CA VAL A 55 -7.43 -22.01 -13.97
C VAL A 55 -6.77 -21.58 -15.28
N ILE A 56 -6.85 -20.29 -15.62
CA ILE A 56 -6.16 -19.72 -16.79
C ILE A 56 -4.64 -19.82 -16.61
N ALA A 57 -4.13 -19.47 -15.43
CA ALA A 57 -2.71 -19.55 -15.08
C ALA A 57 -2.13 -20.98 -15.02
N ALA A 58 -3.00 -22.00 -14.92
CA ALA A 58 -2.57 -23.40 -14.93
C ALA A 58 -2.18 -23.87 -16.34
N ASP A 59 -2.70 -23.25 -17.39
CA ASP A 59 -2.46 -23.64 -18.78
C ASP A 59 -1.41 -22.72 -19.43
N LEU A 60 -0.23 -23.26 -19.71
CA LEU A 60 0.86 -22.53 -20.37
C LEU A 60 0.48 -22.09 -21.79
N SER A 61 -0.36 -22.87 -22.49
CA SER A 61 -0.83 -22.52 -23.82
C SER A 61 -1.72 -21.28 -23.76
N ALA A 62 -2.58 -21.20 -22.74
CA ALA A 62 -3.42 -20.02 -22.50
C ALA A 62 -2.56 -18.76 -22.28
N ILE A 63 -1.52 -18.85 -21.44
CA ILE A 63 -0.58 -17.76 -21.21
C ILE A 63 0.07 -17.30 -22.51
N GLN A 64 0.62 -18.23 -23.30
CA GLN A 64 1.25 -17.90 -24.59
C GLN A 64 0.27 -17.24 -25.57
N GLN A 65 -0.98 -17.71 -25.62
CA GLN A 65 -1.99 -17.08 -26.47
C GLN A 65 -2.34 -15.67 -26.01
N ILE A 66 -2.44 -15.42 -24.70
CA ILE A 66 -2.70 -14.08 -24.17
C ILE A 66 -1.52 -13.14 -24.50
N ILE A 67 -0.28 -13.65 -24.44
CA ILE A 67 0.92 -12.87 -24.85
C ILE A 67 0.85 -12.54 -26.34
N LEU A 68 0.49 -13.50 -27.21
CA LEU A 68 0.28 -13.24 -28.63
C LEU A 68 -0.85 -12.23 -28.89
N MET A 69 -1.93 -12.28 -28.11
CA MET A 69 -3.00 -11.27 -28.17
C MET A 69 -2.52 -9.88 -27.76
N ALA A 70 -1.59 -9.79 -26.80
CA ALA A 70 -0.98 -8.53 -26.40
C ALA A 70 -0.13 -7.91 -27.53
N LEU A 71 0.35 -8.72 -28.48
CA LEU A 71 1.09 -8.29 -29.66
C LEU A 71 0.21 -8.13 -30.92
N SER A 72 -1.11 -8.11 -30.77
CA SER A 72 -2.06 -7.94 -31.89
C SER A 72 -2.06 -6.51 -32.43
N ASP A 73 -2.41 -6.35 -33.72
CA ASP A 73 -2.65 -5.04 -34.34
C ASP A 73 -3.88 -4.31 -33.76
N ASN A 74 -4.78 -5.01 -33.07
CA ASN A 74 -5.99 -4.42 -32.50
C ASN A 74 -5.76 -3.90 -31.07
N ILE A 75 -5.75 -2.57 -30.93
CA ILE A 75 -5.53 -1.86 -29.65
C ILE A 75 -6.45 -2.35 -28.52
N LEU A 76 -7.72 -2.69 -28.81
CA LEU A 76 -8.65 -3.18 -27.79
C LEU A 76 -8.25 -4.57 -27.29
N VAL A 77 -7.80 -5.44 -28.19
CA VAL A 77 -7.31 -6.78 -27.87
C VAL A 77 -6.05 -6.67 -27.02
N VAL A 78 -5.11 -5.82 -27.43
CA VAL A 78 -3.87 -5.53 -26.67
C VAL A 78 -4.20 -5.10 -25.24
N LYS A 79 -5.13 -4.14 -25.06
CA LYS A 79 -5.53 -3.64 -23.74
C LYS A 79 -6.15 -4.72 -22.86
N GLN A 80 -7.05 -5.54 -23.40
CA GLN A 80 -7.69 -6.62 -22.62
C GLN A 80 -6.73 -7.78 -22.32
N ALA A 81 -5.82 -8.09 -23.25
CA ALA A 81 -4.76 -9.07 -23.04
C ALA A 81 -3.80 -8.61 -21.92
N CYS A 82 -3.33 -7.38 -21.97
CA CYS A 82 -2.50 -6.79 -20.91
C CYS A 82 -3.24 -6.74 -19.55
N ARG A 83 -4.54 -6.40 -19.54
CA ARG A 83 -5.35 -6.47 -18.31
C ARG A 83 -5.37 -7.89 -17.74
N THR A 84 -5.55 -8.89 -18.59
CA THR A 84 -5.52 -10.31 -18.18
C THR A 84 -4.16 -10.69 -17.62
N LEU A 85 -3.06 -10.33 -18.29
CA LEU A 85 -1.70 -10.61 -17.82
C LEU A 85 -1.39 -9.94 -16.47
N ALA A 86 -1.84 -8.70 -16.27
CA ALA A 86 -1.69 -8.00 -14.99
C ALA A 86 -2.46 -8.72 -13.86
N LEU A 87 -3.69 -9.17 -14.12
CA LEU A 87 -4.48 -9.94 -13.15
C LEU A 87 -3.83 -11.29 -12.80
N LEU A 88 -3.28 -11.98 -13.80
CA LEU A 88 -2.53 -13.21 -13.56
C LEU A 88 -1.27 -12.93 -12.73
N ALA A 89 -0.52 -11.87 -13.04
CA ALA A 89 0.68 -11.49 -12.30
C ALA A 89 0.39 -11.13 -10.82
N SER A 90 -0.76 -10.50 -10.55
CA SER A 90 -1.17 -10.13 -9.19
C SER A 90 -1.85 -11.25 -8.40
N SER A 91 -2.08 -12.42 -9.00
CA SER A 91 -2.83 -13.51 -8.35
C SER A 91 -2.03 -14.22 -7.25
N ASP A 92 -0.87 -14.76 -7.60
CA ASP A 92 0.04 -15.44 -6.70
C ASP A 92 1.46 -15.49 -7.29
N GLY A 93 2.47 -15.67 -6.44
CA GLY A 93 3.87 -15.68 -6.86
C GLY A 93 4.25 -16.84 -7.79
N ALA A 94 3.56 -17.98 -7.75
CA ALA A 94 3.84 -19.11 -8.64
C ALA A 94 3.31 -18.83 -10.06
N THR A 95 2.13 -18.22 -10.16
CA THR A 95 1.59 -17.74 -11.45
C THR A 95 2.50 -16.68 -12.06
N ALA A 96 2.96 -15.70 -11.27
CA ALA A 96 3.93 -14.70 -11.74
C ALA A 96 5.23 -15.34 -12.25
N ALA A 97 5.75 -16.37 -11.57
CA ALA A 97 6.93 -17.10 -12.03
C ALA A 97 6.71 -17.80 -13.38
N LYS A 98 5.54 -18.39 -13.64
CA LYS A 98 5.22 -18.99 -14.95
C LYS A 98 5.13 -17.97 -16.07
N LEU A 99 4.57 -16.79 -15.79
CA LEU A 99 4.55 -15.69 -16.76
C LEU A 99 5.98 -15.28 -17.15
N MET A 100 6.89 -15.26 -16.18
CA MET A 100 8.31 -14.97 -16.41
C MET A 100 9.03 -16.01 -17.27
N GLU A 101 8.61 -17.27 -17.22
CA GLU A 101 9.13 -18.32 -18.11
C GLU A 101 8.55 -18.25 -19.53
N SER A 102 7.55 -17.38 -19.77
CA SER A 102 6.79 -17.32 -21.03
C SER A 102 7.12 -16.09 -21.90
N ASP A 103 8.29 -15.47 -21.72
CA ASP A 103 8.74 -14.26 -22.47
C ASP A 103 7.81 -13.05 -22.38
N VAL A 104 6.96 -12.98 -21.34
CA VAL A 104 6.00 -11.88 -21.15
C VAL A 104 6.69 -10.51 -21.12
N LEU A 105 7.90 -10.45 -20.54
CA LEU A 105 8.66 -9.21 -20.41
C LEU A 105 9.04 -8.64 -21.76
N GLN A 106 9.51 -9.48 -22.70
CA GLN A 106 9.92 -9.02 -24.03
C GLN A 106 8.75 -8.44 -24.81
N ALA A 107 7.57 -9.06 -24.69
CA ALA A 107 6.34 -8.53 -25.26
C ALA A 107 6.00 -7.16 -24.65
N MET A 108 6.11 -7.00 -23.32
CA MET A 108 5.84 -5.72 -22.67
C MET A 108 6.84 -4.63 -23.07
N LEU A 109 8.14 -4.94 -23.16
CA LEU A 109 9.19 -4.02 -23.63
C LEU A 109 8.90 -3.53 -25.06
N THR A 110 8.43 -4.43 -25.92
CA THR A 110 8.03 -4.08 -27.31
C THR A 110 6.85 -3.11 -27.33
N LEU A 111 5.86 -3.33 -26.47
CA LEU A 111 4.66 -2.48 -26.37
C LEU A 111 4.94 -1.12 -25.69
N MET A 112 5.91 -1.06 -24.76
CA MET A 112 6.32 0.18 -24.09
C MET A 112 7.06 1.14 -25.03
N ASP A 113 7.81 0.63 -26.01
CA ASP A 113 8.53 1.44 -27.00
C ASP A 113 7.59 2.15 -28.00
N VAL A 114 6.31 1.77 -28.07
CA VAL A 114 5.32 2.39 -28.98
C VAL A 114 4.98 3.82 -28.53
N ARG A 115 5.84 4.78 -28.87
CA ARG A 115 5.77 6.20 -28.44
C ARG A 115 4.48 6.92 -28.83
N SER A 116 3.71 6.38 -29.78
CA SER A 116 2.51 7.03 -30.31
C SER A 116 1.21 6.66 -29.58
N ASN A 117 1.18 5.60 -28.76
CA ASN A 117 -0.06 5.13 -28.14
C ASN A 117 0.05 5.00 -26.61
N THR A 118 -0.28 6.09 -25.92
CA THR A 118 -0.39 6.15 -24.45
C THR A 118 -1.21 5.00 -23.88
N GLY A 119 -2.29 4.60 -24.55
CA GLY A 119 -3.17 3.54 -24.07
C GLY A 119 -2.51 2.16 -24.05
N ILE A 120 -1.60 1.89 -24.98
CA ILE A 120 -0.80 0.64 -25.02
C ILE A 120 0.31 0.72 -23.98
N GLN A 121 1.02 1.85 -23.90
CA GLN A 121 2.08 2.06 -22.91
C GLN A 121 1.58 1.91 -21.48
N LEU A 122 0.40 2.46 -21.16
CA LEU A 122 -0.23 2.28 -19.85
C LEU A 122 -0.60 0.81 -19.59
N ALA A 123 -1.05 0.09 -20.62
CA ALA A 123 -1.45 -1.31 -20.46
C ALA A 123 -0.24 -2.21 -20.20
N SER A 124 0.86 -2.03 -20.94
CA SER A 124 2.10 -2.79 -20.75
C SER A 124 2.80 -2.44 -19.43
N LEU A 125 2.87 -1.15 -19.07
CA LEU A 125 3.41 -0.70 -17.78
C LEU A 125 2.64 -1.30 -16.59
N ARG A 126 1.32 -1.47 -16.68
CA ARG A 126 0.52 -2.13 -15.62
C ARG A 126 0.94 -3.59 -15.42
N VAL A 127 1.23 -4.31 -16.50
CA VAL A 127 1.73 -5.69 -16.41
C VAL A 127 3.10 -5.72 -15.73
N VAL A 128 4.02 -4.85 -16.15
CA VAL A 128 5.35 -4.74 -15.52
C VAL A 128 5.25 -4.38 -14.03
N SER A 129 4.42 -3.38 -13.68
CA SER A 129 4.18 -2.98 -12.29
C SER A 129 3.62 -4.14 -11.46
N SER A 130 2.68 -4.90 -12.02
CA SER A 130 2.05 -6.06 -11.35
C SER A 130 3.03 -7.21 -11.15
N LEU A 131 3.87 -7.51 -12.15
CA LEU A 131 4.95 -8.50 -12.03
C LEU A 131 5.97 -8.08 -10.97
N ALA A 132 6.38 -6.81 -10.97
CA ALA A 132 7.32 -6.27 -9.98
C ALA A 132 6.75 -6.34 -8.55
N PHE A 133 5.45 -6.11 -8.38
CA PHE A 133 4.79 -6.15 -7.07
C PHE A 133 4.52 -7.59 -6.58
N SER A 134 4.40 -8.56 -7.49
CA SER A 134 3.96 -9.93 -7.17
C SER A 134 4.86 -10.65 -6.16
N SER A 135 6.18 -10.53 -6.30
CA SER A 135 7.17 -11.16 -5.43
C SER A 135 8.57 -10.58 -5.65
N GLU A 136 9.44 -10.71 -4.65
CA GLU A 136 10.84 -10.29 -4.76
C GLU A 136 11.59 -11.07 -5.85
N SER A 137 11.30 -12.37 -6.02
CA SER A 137 11.90 -13.18 -7.08
C SER A 137 11.48 -12.71 -8.47
N ALA A 138 10.20 -12.41 -8.68
CA ALA A 138 9.72 -11.87 -9.95
C ALA A 138 10.35 -10.51 -10.25
N ALA A 139 10.37 -9.60 -9.28
CA ALA A 139 11.01 -8.28 -9.39
C ALA A 139 12.49 -8.37 -9.75
N GLY A 140 13.23 -9.31 -9.15
CA GLY A 140 14.64 -9.55 -9.47
C GLY A 140 14.83 -10.13 -10.88
N LYS A 141 13.92 -10.99 -11.35
CA LYS A 141 14.01 -11.61 -12.69
C LYS A 141 13.66 -10.66 -13.84
N ILE A 142 12.69 -9.76 -13.66
CA ILE A 142 12.33 -8.79 -14.71
C ILE A 142 13.33 -7.65 -14.83
N MET A 143 14.20 -7.49 -13.83
CA MET A 143 15.16 -6.39 -13.78
C MET A 143 16.22 -6.54 -14.87
N SER A 144 16.28 -5.57 -15.79
CA SER A 144 17.29 -5.49 -16.84
C SER A 144 17.66 -4.03 -17.13
N GLU A 145 18.84 -3.80 -17.71
CA GLU A 145 19.26 -2.48 -18.19
C GLU A 145 18.29 -1.93 -19.24
N GLU A 146 17.82 -2.79 -20.17
CA GLU A 146 16.84 -2.40 -21.19
C GLU A 146 15.52 -1.91 -20.56
N LEU A 147 15.03 -2.59 -19.52
CA LEU A 147 13.83 -2.16 -18.81
C LEU A 147 14.04 -0.81 -18.12
N LEU A 148 15.20 -0.58 -17.51
CA LEU A 148 15.50 0.71 -16.88
C LEU A 148 15.60 1.86 -17.88
N ASP A 149 16.24 1.64 -19.03
CA ASP A 149 16.32 2.63 -20.09
C ASP A 149 14.93 3.00 -20.62
N GLN A 150 14.06 2.00 -20.84
CA GLN A 150 12.68 2.26 -21.25
C GLN A 150 11.87 3.00 -20.17
N LEU A 151 11.93 2.55 -18.91
CA LEU A 151 11.23 3.21 -17.80
C LEU A 151 11.69 4.66 -17.64
N LYS A 152 13.00 4.92 -17.75
CA LYS A 152 13.55 6.27 -17.72
C LYS A 152 13.01 7.12 -18.88
N GLY A 153 12.97 6.59 -20.10
CA GLY A 153 12.40 7.28 -21.26
C GLY A 153 10.91 7.62 -21.07
N LEU A 154 10.14 6.71 -20.47
CA LEU A 154 8.72 6.93 -20.15
C LEU A 154 8.52 7.96 -19.03
N MET A 155 9.44 8.05 -18.07
CA MET A 155 9.43 9.12 -17.05
C MET A 155 9.72 10.52 -17.64
N GLU A 156 10.39 10.60 -18.78
CA GLU A 156 10.68 11.85 -19.50
C GLU A 156 9.56 12.27 -20.46
N CYS A 157 8.52 11.44 -20.65
CA CYS A 157 7.44 11.73 -21.59
C CYS A 157 6.53 12.88 -21.11
N GLN A 158 5.70 13.42 -22.02
CA GLN A 158 4.76 14.51 -21.70
C GLN A 158 3.52 14.03 -20.93
N ASP A 159 3.19 12.74 -21.01
CA ASP A 159 1.96 12.19 -20.43
C ASP A 159 2.14 11.86 -18.94
N ARG A 160 1.42 12.58 -18.08
CA ARG A 160 1.52 12.41 -16.62
C ARG A 160 1.06 11.04 -16.13
N GLN A 161 0.12 10.38 -16.81
CA GLN A 161 -0.35 9.06 -16.39
C GLN A 161 0.74 8.01 -16.66
N VAL A 162 1.40 8.10 -17.81
CA VAL A 162 2.53 7.23 -18.16
C VAL A 162 3.69 7.46 -17.20
N GLN A 163 4.04 8.71 -16.90
CA GLN A 163 5.07 9.03 -15.90
C GLN A 163 4.76 8.43 -14.53
N ALA A 164 3.54 8.64 -14.01
CA ALA A 164 3.15 8.14 -12.70
C ALA A 164 3.23 6.61 -12.62
N LEU A 165 2.77 5.91 -13.65
CA LEU A 165 2.79 4.44 -13.68
C LEU A 165 4.20 3.88 -13.90
N ALA A 166 5.06 4.56 -14.67
CA ALA A 166 6.47 4.19 -14.80
C ALA A 166 7.22 4.34 -13.46
N LEU A 167 6.92 5.40 -12.70
CA LEU A 167 7.43 5.60 -11.33
C LEU A 167 6.85 4.57 -10.36
N GLU A 168 5.60 4.15 -10.56
CA GLU A 168 5.00 3.06 -9.81
C GLU A 168 5.78 1.76 -10.00
N ALA A 169 5.99 1.36 -11.26
CA ALA A 169 6.74 0.18 -11.65
C ALA A 169 8.19 0.22 -11.14
N LEU A 170 8.89 1.35 -11.29
CA LEU A 170 10.26 1.51 -10.77
C LEU A 170 10.32 1.35 -9.25
N GLY A 171 9.40 1.96 -8.50
CA GLY A 171 9.37 1.79 -7.05
C GLY A 171 9.03 0.34 -6.64
N ASN A 172 8.18 -0.35 -7.40
CA ASN A 172 7.89 -1.77 -7.18
C ASN A 172 9.13 -2.64 -7.40
N LEU A 173 9.91 -2.37 -8.46
CA LEU A 173 11.20 -3.00 -8.70
C LEU A 173 12.20 -2.74 -7.56
N ALA A 174 12.20 -1.52 -7.02
CA ALA A 174 13.12 -1.10 -5.96
C ALA A 174 12.80 -1.72 -4.58
N TYR A 175 11.63 -2.33 -4.37
CA TYR A 175 11.38 -3.09 -3.14
C TYR A 175 12.33 -4.28 -3.02
N CYS A 176 12.67 -4.94 -4.14
CA CYS A 176 13.71 -5.95 -4.18
C CYS A 176 15.07 -5.32 -3.85
N TYR A 177 15.74 -5.83 -2.82
CA TYR A 177 16.99 -5.25 -2.34
C TYR A 177 18.10 -5.34 -3.40
N ALA A 178 18.17 -6.45 -4.14
CA ALA A 178 19.17 -6.66 -5.19
C ALA A 178 19.06 -5.66 -6.36
N ASN A 179 17.85 -5.17 -6.64
CA ASN A 179 17.61 -4.23 -7.73
C ASN A 179 18.08 -2.81 -7.40
N ARG A 180 18.08 -2.42 -6.12
CA ARG A 180 18.38 -1.03 -5.70
C ARG A 180 19.74 -0.56 -6.19
N ALA A 181 20.77 -1.42 -6.08
CA ALA A 181 22.12 -1.06 -6.52
C ALA A 181 22.16 -0.72 -8.02
N GLN A 182 21.48 -1.52 -8.86
CA GLN A 182 21.40 -1.29 -10.31
C GLN A 182 20.61 0.00 -10.60
N ILE A 183 19.46 0.20 -9.95
CA ILE A 183 18.63 1.40 -10.12
C ILE A 183 19.39 2.68 -9.74
N THR A 184 20.07 2.68 -8.59
CA THR A 184 20.84 3.83 -8.09
C THR A 184 22.05 4.14 -8.99
N GLN A 185 22.69 3.12 -9.56
CA GLN A 185 23.84 3.29 -10.46
C GLN A 185 23.43 3.65 -11.90
N HIS A 186 22.15 3.45 -12.27
CA HIS A 186 21.68 3.73 -13.61
C HIS A 186 21.81 5.21 -14.00
N ARG A 187 22.42 5.46 -15.16
CA ARG A 187 22.92 6.80 -15.53
C ARG A 187 21.79 7.83 -15.59
N GLY A 188 21.83 8.78 -14.67
CA GLY A 188 20.93 9.95 -14.65
C GLY A 188 19.54 9.69 -14.08
N LEU A 189 19.22 8.47 -13.66
CA LEU A 189 17.90 8.13 -13.13
C LEU A 189 17.61 8.85 -11.80
N LEU A 190 18.55 8.86 -10.85
CA LEU A 190 18.40 9.60 -9.59
C LEU A 190 18.19 11.10 -9.79
N ARG A 191 18.93 11.71 -10.73
CA ARG A 191 18.76 13.12 -11.08
C ARG A 191 17.39 13.40 -11.67
N LEU A 192 16.89 12.51 -12.53
CA LEU A 192 15.54 12.59 -13.08
C LEU A 192 14.50 12.49 -11.96
N LEU A 193 14.61 11.50 -11.07
CA LEU A 193 13.71 11.33 -9.92
C LEU A 193 13.69 12.56 -9.02
N ALA A 194 14.85 13.11 -8.66
CA ALA A 194 14.94 14.34 -7.87
C ALA A 194 14.29 15.54 -8.58
N SER A 195 14.48 15.65 -9.91
CA SER A 195 13.84 16.70 -10.69
C SER A 195 12.31 16.58 -10.75
N LEU A 196 11.78 15.35 -10.86
CA LEU A 196 10.34 15.08 -10.88
C LEU A 196 9.72 15.29 -9.50
N ALA A 197 10.41 14.86 -8.43
CA ALA A 197 10.02 15.08 -7.05
C ALA A 197 9.95 16.57 -6.68
N SER A 198 10.89 17.38 -7.20
CA SER A 198 10.96 18.82 -6.94
C SER A 198 9.90 19.65 -7.70
N ARG A 199 9.12 19.05 -8.61
CA ARG A 199 8.04 19.74 -9.35
C ARG A 199 6.78 19.96 -8.50
N GLN A 200 6.76 19.53 -7.25
CA GLN A 200 5.63 19.79 -6.34
C GLN A 200 5.31 21.29 -6.29
N SER A 201 4.06 21.63 -6.58
CA SER A 201 3.51 22.92 -6.18
C SER A 201 3.62 23.02 -4.66
N VAL A 202 4.08 24.17 -4.17
CA VAL A 202 4.29 24.50 -2.76
C VAL A 202 2.92 24.61 -2.05
N THR A 203 2.19 23.51 -1.98
CA THR A 203 0.99 23.37 -1.14
C THR A 203 1.35 22.42 -0.01
N ARG A 204 1.40 22.97 1.21
CA ARG A 204 1.65 22.20 2.43
C ARG A 204 0.70 21.00 2.51
N PRO A 205 1.11 19.85 3.05
CA PRO A 205 0.21 18.69 3.25
C PRO A 205 -1.09 19.09 3.96
N SER A 206 -1.01 20.02 4.91
CA SER A 206 -2.14 20.59 5.65
C SER A 206 -3.12 21.47 4.85
N GLN A 207 -2.82 21.78 3.58
CA GLN A 207 -3.68 22.55 2.68
C GLN A 207 -4.14 21.75 1.45
N ARG A 208 -3.84 20.45 1.35
CA ARG A 208 -4.49 19.58 0.36
C ARG A 208 -5.96 19.45 0.76
N SER A 209 -6.86 20.13 0.04
CA SER A 209 -8.28 19.82 0.11
C SER A 209 -8.49 18.36 -0.31
N LEU A 210 -9.44 17.66 0.32
CA LEU A 210 -9.76 16.26 0.01
C LEU A 210 -10.09 16.01 -1.48
N ASP A 211 -10.39 17.07 -2.24
CA ASP A 211 -10.88 17.02 -3.62
C ASP A 211 -9.82 17.31 -4.69
N MET A 212 -8.56 17.60 -4.32
CA MET A 212 -7.49 17.83 -5.31
C MET A 212 -6.74 16.53 -5.65
N PRO A 213 -6.68 16.12 -6.93
CA PRO A 213 -5.92 14.94 -7.32
C PRO A 213 -4.44 15.20 -7.05
N ALA A 214 -3.82 14.33 -6.24
CA ALA A 214 -2.38 14.38 -5.97
C ALA A 214 -1.62 14.44 -7.30
N ASP A 215 -0.52 15.22 -7.35
CA ASP A 215 0.41 15.11 -8.47
C ASP A 215 1.13 13.77 -8.36
N ASN A 216 0.49 12.74 -8.94
CA ASN A 216 0.92 11.35 -8.85
C ASN A 216 2.37 11.15 -9.34
N VAL A 217 2.88 12.07 -10.15
CA VAL A 217 4.26 12.03 -10.66
C VAL A 217 5.25 12.43 -9.58
N ALA A 218 5.07 13.58 -8.93
CA ALA A 218 6.00 14.03 -7.90
C ALA A 218 5.95 13.12 -6.65
N ASP A 219 4.75 12.70 -6.25
CA ASP A 219 4.56 11.75 -5.14
C ASP A 219 5.14 10.37 -5.50
N GLY A 220 5.01 9.92 -6.75
CA GLY A 220 5.62 8.69 -7.26
C GLY A 220 7.15 8.75 -7.27
N ALA A 221 7.74 9.87 -7.69
CA ALA A 221 9.18 10.08 -7.72
C ALA A 221 9.79 10.15 -6.32
N LEU A 222 9.14 10.88 -5.41
CA LEU A 222 9.51 10.89 -3.99
C LEU A 222 9.44 9.48 -3.39
N ARG A 223 8.45 8.66 -3.77
CA ARG A 223 8.30 7.28 -3.28
C ARG A 223 9.47 6.43 -3.74
N ALA A 224 9.83 6.52 -5.01
CA ALA A 224 10.98 5.81 -5.56
C ALA A 224 12.28 6.21 -4.85
N LEU A 225 12.54 7.51 -4.67
CA LEU A 225 13.71 7.99 -3.91
C LEU A 225 13.73 7.46 -2.47
N ALA A 226 12.58 7.44 -1.79
CA ALA A 226 12.48 6.92 -0.42
C ALA A 226 12.79 5.41 -0.36
N ILE A 227 12.27 4.61 -1.29
CA ILE A 227 12.54 3.16 -1.36
C ILE A 227 14.02 2.87 -1.65
N LEU A 228 14.65 3.69 -2.51
CA LEU A 228 16.09 3.61 -2.81
C LEU A 228 16.99 4.04 -1.64
N GLY A 229 16.42 4.66 -0.60
CA GLY A 229 17.17 5.12 0.57
C GLY A 229 17.82 6.50 0.39
N GLU A 230 17.43 7.25 -0.64
CA GLU A 230 17.94 8.59 -0.96
C GLU A 230 17.31 9.66 -0.05
N ASN A 231 17.46 9.46 1.26
CA ASN A 231 16.77 10.24 2.30
C ASN A 231 17.10 11.74 2.23
N GLU A 232 18.34 12.11 1.90
CA GLU A 232 18.70 13.52 1.77
C GLU A 232 18.05 14.19 0.56
N GLU A 233 17.92 13.48 -0.57
CA GLU A 233 17.21 14.01 -1.74
C GLU A 233 15.71 14.15 -1.46
N VAL A 234 15.09 13.16 -0.81
CA VAL A 234 13.69 13.27 -0.34
C VAL A 234 13.51 14.49 0.57
N ARG A 235 14.43 14.70 1.52
CA ARG A 235 14.37 15.86 2.43
C ARG A 235 14.49 17.19 1.68
N LYS A 236 15.45 17.30 0.76
CA LYS A 236 15.63 18.49 -0.08
C LYS A 236 14.36 18.81 -0.87
N CYS A 237 13.79 17.80 -1.53
CA CYS A 237 12.55 17.95 -2.32
C CYS A 237 11.37 18.40 -1.45
N LEU A 238 11.30 17.93 -0.20
CA LEU A 238 10.29 18.34 0.78
C LEU A 238 10.62 19.65 1.52
N GLY A 239 11.69 20.35 1.15
CA GLY A 239 12.12 21.59 1.82
C GLY A 239 12.55 21.39 3.28
N ARG A 240 12.91 20.17 3.67
CA ARG A 240 13.34 19.84 5.03
C ARG A 240 14.84 20.06 5.20
N PRO A 241 15.30 20.54 6.38
CA PRO A 241 16.73 20.74 6.64
C PRO A 241 17.50 19.42 6.57
N SER A 242 18.76 19.46 6.13
CA SER A 242 19.61 18.26 6.01
C SER A 242 19.86 17.59 7.36
N LEU A 243 20.02 16.26 7.37
CA LEU A 243 20.37 15.52 8.59
C LEU A 243 21.83 15.77 9.02
N GLY A 244 22.65 16.40 8.17
CA GLY A 244 24.05 16.72 8.42
C GLY A 244 24.32 17.81 9.48
N SER A 245 23.29 18.40 10.09
CA SER A 245 23.50 19.15 11.33
C SER A 245 23.88 18.16 12.45
N ARG A 246 24.75 18.56 13.40
CA ARG A 246 25.21 17.79 14.58
C ARG A 246 24.11 17.13 15.46
N ARG A 247 22.84 17.20 15.08
CA ARG A 247 21.65 16.83 15.88
C ARG A 247 21.20 15.37 15.73
N GLY A 248 21.73 14.60 14.79
CA GLY A 248 21.35 13.19 14.58
C GLY A 248 19.88 12.98 14.16
N VAL A 249 19.49 11.74 13.88
CA VAL A 249 18.09 11.37 13.56
C VAL A 249 17.29 11.24 14.84
N ARG A 250 16.13 11.91 14.92
CA ARG A 250 15.24 11.84 16.09
C ARG A 250 14.08 10.89 15.84
N ILE A 251 13.99 9.82 16.62
CA ILE A 251 12.95 8.80 16.48
C ILE A 251 12.01 8.86 17.69
N LEU A 252 10.73 9.10 17.45
CA LEU A 252 9.67 8.93 18.44
C LEU A 252 9.16 7.49 18.35
N SER A 253 9.36 6.72 19.41
CA SER A 253 8.84 5.36 19.54
C SER A 253 7.76 5.33 20.62
N MET A 254 6.56 4.85 20.27
CA MET A 254 5.41 4.77 21.17
C MET A 254 4.98 3.31 21.34
N ASP A 255 4.96 2.85 22.58
CA ASP A 255 4.51 1.49 22.89
C ASP A 255 2.98 1.35 22.89
N GLY A 256 2.50 0.11 22.84
CA GLY A 256 1.11 -0.24 23.01
C GLY A 256 0.65 -0.11 24.46
N GLY A 257 -0.57 0.38 24.68
CA GLY A 257 -1.09 0.59 26.05
C GLY A 257 -2.61 0.44 26.21
N GLY A 258 -3.36 0.29 25.11
CA GLY A 258 -4.83 0.41 25.12
C GLY A 258 -5.23 1.83 25.51
N MET A 259 -6.23 1.97 26.39
CA MET A 259 -6.69 3.29 26.87
C MET A 259 -5.63 4.14 27.57
N ARG A 260 -4.53 3.54 28.05
CA ARG A 260 -3.40 4.30 28.61
C ARG A 260 -2.67 5.15 27.58
N GLY A 261 -2.94 4.95 26.27
CA GLY A 261 -2.47 5.82 25.20
C GLY A 261 -2.88 7.28 25.37
N ILE A 262 -3.95 7.57 26.12
CA ILE A 262 -4.33 8.95 26.44
C ILE A 262 -3.25 9.70 27.21
N VAL A 263 -2.45 8.99 28.02
CA VAL A 263 -1.30 9.57 28.73
C VAL A 263 -0.22 9.95 27.72
N THR A 264 0.05 9.09 26.73
CA THR A 264 0.98 9.39 25.63
C THR A 264 0.52 10.62 24.85
N VAL A 265 -0.77 10.72 24.52
CA VAL A 265 -1.34 11.91 23.87
C VAL A 265 -1.11 13.15 24.73
N ARG A 266 -1.39 13.10 26.04
CA ARG A 266 -1.18 14.26 26.92
C ARG A 266 0.30 14.66 27.05
N MET A 267 1.20 13.69 27.14
CA MET A 267 2.65 13.95 27.15
C MET A 267 3.12 14.64 25.86
N LEU A 268 2.59 14.21 24.72
CA LEU A 268 2.87 14.86 23.45
C LEU A 268 2.28 16.27 23.38
N GLN A 269 1.10 16.52 23.99
CA GLN A 269 0.50 17.86 24.00
C GLN A 269 1.38 18.85 24.76
N GLU A 270 1.83 18.44 25.95
CA GLU A 270 2.77 19.22 26.76
C GLU A 270 4.10 19.46 26.02
N LEU A 271 4.52 18.50 25.19
CA LEU A 271 5.71 18.66 24.35
C LEU A 271 5.51 19.71 23.25
N GLU A 272 4.37 19.68 22.53
CA GLU A 272 4.03 20.70 21.54
C GLU A 272 3.92 22.09 22.18
N GLU A 273 3.23 22.18 23.33
CA GLU A 273 3.05 23.45 24.07
C GLU A 273 4.39 24.04 24.50
N LYS A 274 5.31 23.23 25.03
CA LYS A 274 6.63 23.70 25.49
C LYS A 274 7.59 24.05 24.35
N THR A 275 7.44 23.41 23.21
CA THR A 275 8.35 23.62 22.07
C THR A 275 7.80 24.59 21.04
N GLY A 276 6.49 24.88 21.07
CA GLY A 276 5.78 25.69 20.07
C GLY A 276 5.73 25.03 18.68
N ARG A 277 5.98 23.72 18.59
CA ARG A 277 6.12 22.99 17.33
C ARG A 277 5.35 21.68 17.38
N SER A 278 4.75 21.31 16.27
CA SER A 278 3.98 20.06 16.17
C SER A 278 4.90 18.83 16.26
N VAL A 279 4.37 17.71 16.76
CA VAL A 279 5.15 16.46 16.95
C VAL A 279 5.85 16.02 15.66
N TYR A 280 5.19 16.12 14.50
CA TYR A 280 5.77 15.75 13.21
C TYR A 280 6.95 16.64 12.78
N GLU A 281 7.10 17.83 13.37
CA GLU A 281 8.23 18.74 13.13
C GLU A 281 9.41 18.49 14.08
N LEU A 282 9.14 17.88 15.23
CA LEU A 282 10.13 17.61 16.28
C LEU A 282 10.92 16.34 16.01
N PHE A 283 10.28 15.35 15.38
CA PHE A 283 10.83 14.02 15.15
C PHE A 283 10.97 13.71 13.66
N ASP A 284 12.06 13.02 13.30
CA ASP A 284 12.32 12.57 11.96
C ASP A 284 11.59 11.27 11.61
N LEU A 285 11.35 10.41 12.60
CA LEU A 285 10.61 9.17 12.41
C LEU A 285 9.65 9.00 13.60
N ILE A 286 8.42 8.59 13.32
CA ILE A 286 7.46 8.23 14.35
C ILE A 286 7.07 6.77 14.12
N GLY A 287 7.22 5.95 15.15
CA GLY A 287 6.90 4.53 15.10
C GLY A 287 6.14 4.11 16.35
N GLY A 288 5.38 3.03 16.24
CA GLY A 288 4.73 2.48 17.41
C GLY A 288 4.01 1.15 17.18
N THR A 289 3.63 0.54 18.29
CA THR A 289 2.93 -0.75 18.34
C THR A 289 1.50 -0.54 18.86
N SER A 290 0.51 -1.23 18.28
CA SER A 290 -0.90 -1.15 18.72
C SER A 290 -1.41 0.31 18.82
N THR A 291 -1.88 0.76 19.98
CA THR A 291 -2.21 2.15 20.34
C THR A 291 -1.17 3.17 19.84
N GLY A 292 0.12 2.90 20.04
CA GLY A 292 1.21 3.75 19.55
C GLY A 292 1.30 3.78 18.02
N GLY A 293 0.96 2.68 17.34
CA GLY A 293 0.85 2.63 15.88
C GLY A 293 -0.31 3.48 15.35
N ILE A 294 -1.47 3.45 16.02
CA ILE A 294 -2.63 4.29 15.68
C ILE A 294 -2.27 5.77 15.83
N LEU A 295 -1.62 6.14 16.95
CA LEU A 295 -1.17 7.51 17.18
C LEU A 295 -0.12 7.95 16.15
N ALA A 296 0.79 7.06 15.77
CA ALA A 296 1.77 7.35 14.73
C ALA A 296 1.08 7.68 13.39
N VAL A 297 0.06 6.91 12.99
CA VAL A 297 -0.75 7.18 11.79
C VAL A 297 -1.54 8.47 11.92
N ALA A 298 -2.25 8.66 13.03
CA ALA A 298 -3.08 9.86 13.25
C ALA A 298 -2.25 11.15 13.18
N LEU A 299 -1.13 11.19 13.91
CA LEU A 299 -0.30 12.38 14.04
C LEU A 299 0.55 12.67 12.81
N GLY A 300 0.92 11.63 12.07
CA GLY A 300 1.93 11.80 11.03
C GLY A 300 1.50 11.44 9.61
N VAL A 301 0.34 10.77 9.42
CA VAL A 301 -0.28 10.57 8.09
C VAL A 301 -1.44 11.53 7.89
N LYS A 302 -2.27 11.69 8.92
CA LYS A 302 -3.50 12.47 8.82
C LYS A 302 -3.36 13.92 9.30
N ASP A 303 -2.16 14.31 9.73
CA ASP A 303 -1.86 15.61 10.36
C ASP A 303 -2.92 15.99 11.43
N LEU A 304 -3.45 14.99 12.14
CA LEU A 304 -4.45 15.22 13.17
C LEU A 304 -3.79 15.94 14.33
N SER A 305 -4.48 16.96 14.87
CA SER A 305 -4.00 17.60 16.07
C SER A 305 -4.00 16.60 17.23
N LEU A 306 -3.15 16.82 18.23
CA LEU A 306 -3.21 16.01 19.45
C LEU A 306 -4.56 16.15 20.17
N ASN A 307 -5.29 17.24 19.96
CA ASN A 307 -6.67 17.41 20.43
C ASN A 307 -7.64 16.48 19.70
N ASP A 308 -7.51 16.31 18.38
CA ASP A 308 -8.27 15.33 17.62
C ASP A 308 -7.93 13.91 18.04
N CYS A 309 -6.63 13.61 18.24
CA CYS A 309 -6.20 12.32 18.76
C CYS A 309 -6.81 12.05 20.14
N ASN A 310 -6.83 13.04 21.04
CA ASN A 310 -7.44 12.94 22.36
C ASN A 310 -8.95 12.71 22.28
N ARG A 311 -9.64 13.43 21.39
CA ARG A 311 -11.08 13.27 21.14
C ARG A 311 -11.40 11.88 20.61
N ILE A 312 -10.71 11.44 19.57
CA ILE A 312 -10.82 10.10 18.99
C ILE A 312 -10.59 9.04 20.06
N TYR A 313 -9.55 9.15 20.88
CA TYR A 313 -9.29 8.21 21.98
C TYR A 313 -10.35 8.26 23.08
N THR A 314 -10.95 9.41 23.35
CA THR A 314 -12.00 9.56 24.37
C THR A 314 -13.32 8.97 23.87
N GLU A 315 -13.67 9.18 22.59
CA GLU A 315 -14.88 8.67 21.94
C GLU A 315 -14.78 7.16 21.62
N LEU A 316 -13.67 6.70 21.03
CA LEU A 316 -13.40 5.25 20.88
C LEU A 316 -13.26 4.58 22.24
N GLY A 317 -12.68 5.26 23.22
CA GLY A 317 -12.58 4.77 24.59
C GLY A 317 -13.94 4.41 25.16
N TYR A 318 -14.90 5.31 24.97
CA TYR A 318 -16.28 5.11 25.38
C TYR A 318 -16.97 3.98 24.58
N LYS A 319 -16.74 3.87 23.27
CA LYS A 319 -17.38 2.84 22.44
C LYS A 319 -16.78 1.43 22.59
N VAL A 320 -15.46 1.34 22.81
CA VAL A 320 -14.70 0.07 22.78
C VAL A 320 -14.44 -0.48 24.19
N PHE A 321 -14.33 0.38 25.21
CA PHE A 321 -13.98 -0.04 26.57
C PHE A 321 -15.09 0.19 27.61
N SER A 322 -16.22 0.79 27.25
CA SER A 322 -17.42 0.69 28.09
C SER A 322 -17.92 -0.74 28.07
N ARG A 323 -17.53 -1.53 29.08
CA ARG A 323 -18.24 -2.76 29.37
C ARG A 323 -19.68 -2.39 29.78
N PRO A 324 -20.70 -3.12 29.32
CA PRO A 324 -22.05 -2.98 29.82
C PRO A 324 -22.09 -3.48 31.27
N ASN A 325 -21.75 -2.63 32.23
CA ASN A 325 -22.01 -2.95 33.64
C ASN A 325 -23.49 -2.69 33.91
N GLN A 326 -24.28 -3.76 33.77
CA GLN A 326 -25.52 -3.94 34.51
C GLN A 326 -25.24 -3.78 36.01
N LYS A 327 -25.49 -2.60 36.56
CA LYS A 327 -26.18 -2.43 37.83
C LYS A 327 -27.10 -1.22 37.69
N ALA A 328 -28.39 -1.51 37.64
CA ALA A 328 -29.46 -0.54 37.61
C ALA A 328 -29.36 0.40 38.83
N GLY A 329 -29.49 1.72 38.60
CA GLY A 329 -29.99 2.64 39.62
C GLY A 329 -29.10 3.76 40.15
N LEU A 330 -28.14 4.31 39.39
CA LEU A 330 -27.48 5.58 39.76
C LEU A 330 -27.41 6.54 38.56
N PRO A 331 -27.44 7.87 38.79
CA PRO A 331 -27.56 8.86 37.72
C PRO A 331 -26.37 8.84 36.78
N GLU A 332 -26.64 9.25 35.56
CA GLU A 332 -25.77 9.25 34.39
C GLU A 332 -24.64 10.31 34.52
N ASP A 333 -23.68 10.08 35.40
CA ASP A 333 -22.52 10.96 35.54
C ASP A 333 -21.45 10.61 34.51
N GLN A 334 -21.19 11.55 33.60
CA GLN A 334 -20.17 11.52 32.54
C GLN A 334 -18.71 11.48 33.06
N LEU A 335 -18.46 11.07 34.31
CA LEU A 335 -17.17 11.22 35.02
C LEU A 335 -16.44 9.91 35.37
N SER A 336 -16.99 8.74 35.06
CA SER A 336 -16.56 7.48 35.72
C SER A 336 -15.14 6.96 35.42
N TRP A 337 -14.65 6.99 34.17
CA TRP A 337 -13.43 6.23 33.82
C TRP A 337 -12.13 7.02 33.92
N ARG A 338 -12.15 8.33 33.61
CA ARG A 338 -10.97 9.21 33.68
C ARG A 338 -10.51 9.43 35.11
N GLU A 339 -11.44 9.65 36.03
CA GLU A 339 -11.16 9.80 37.47
C GLU A 339 -10.72 8.48 38.10
N SER A 340 -11.32 7.35 37.69
CA SER A 340 -10.87 6.01 38.09
C SER A 340 -9.44 5.72 37.68
N LEU A 341 -9.04 6.14 36.47
CA LEU A 341 -7.67 5.97 35.95
C LEU A 341 -6.67 6.91 36.64
N TYR A 342 -7.06 8.17 36.88
CA TYR A 342 -6.27 9.16 37.61
C TYR A 342 -6.05 8.75 39.08
N SER A 343 -7.08 8.23 39.74
CA SER A 343 -7.01 7.72 41.12
C SER A 343 -6.07 6.51 41.21
N MET A 344 -6.12 5.60 40.23
CA MET A 344 -5.24 4.41 40.16
C MET A 344 -3.76 4.77 40.00
N TYR A 345 -3.46 5.88 39.32
CA TYR A 345 -2.09 6.37 39.14
C TYR A 345 -1.55 7.05 40.40
N LYS A 346 -2.42 7.71 41.18
CA LYS A 346 -2.05 8.49 42.36
C LYS A 346 -1.87 7.64 43.63
N SER A 347 -2.49 6.46 43.71
CA SER A 347 -2.44 5.56 44.87
C SER A 347 -1.14 4.73 44.99
N SER A 348 0.01 5.33 44.67
CA SER A 348 1.32 4.69 44.63
C SER A 348 1.84 4.33 46.02
N THR A 349 1.36 3.23 46.61
CA THR A 349 2.05 2.47 47.67
C THR A 349 1.70 0.98 47.57
N GLN A 350 2.74 0.16 47.42
CA GLN A 350 2.78 -1.31 47.32
C GLN A 350 2.55 -1.94 45.92
N SER A 351 3.69 -2.22 45.28
CA SER A 351 3.97 -3.34 44.36
C SER A 351 2.82 -3.90 43.52
N MET A 352 2.67 -3.41 42.28
CA MET A 352 1.92 -4.14 41.26
C MET A 352 2.85 -4.91 40.31
N ARG A 353 2.99 -6.22 40.54
CA ARG A 353 3.04 -7.18 39.43
C ARG A 353 1.59 -7.48 39.06
N VAL A 354 1.09 -6.84 37.99
CA VAL A 354 -0.13 -7.29 37.32
C VAL A 354 0.27 -7.81 35.95
N ALA A 355 0.37 -9.13 35.83
CA ALA A 355 0.47 -9.81 34.56
C ALA A 355 -0.91 -9.77 33.89
N MET A 356 -1.07 -8.90 32.90
CA MET A 356 -2.30 -8.83 32.12
C MET A 356 -2.17 -9.78 30.91
N TYR A 357 -2.59 -11.03 31.08
CA TYR A 357 -2.84 -11.94 29.96
C TYR A 357 -4.27 -11.73 29.48
N GLY A 358 -4.42 -11.26 28.23
CA GLY A 358 -5.72 -11.10 27.58
C GLY A 358 -5.54 -10.42 26.23
N CYS A 359 -6.04 -11.05 25.16
CA CYS A 359 -6.09 -10.43 23.84
C CYS A 359 -6.96 -9.18 23.91
N LYS A 360 -6.35 -7.99 23.71
CA LYS A 360 -7.00 -6.71 24.03
C LYS A 360 -8.00 -6.22 22.98
N HIS A 361 -8.05 -6.79 21.78
CA HIS A 361 -8.91 -6.33 20.69
C HIS A 361 -9.37 -7.47 19.77
N ASP A 362 -10.59 -7.36 19.24
CA ASP A 362 -11.02 -8.10 18.06
C ASP A 362 -10.32 -7.51 16.84
N ALA A 363 -9.46 -8.31 16.20
CA ALA A 363 -8.68 -7.88 15.04
C ALA A 363 -9.58 -7.44 13.88
N SER A 364 -10.77 -8.05 13.74
CA SER A 364 -11.73 -7.75 12.68
C SER A 364 -12.40 -6.39 12.89
N ALA A 365 -12.78 -6.07 14.13
CA ALA A 365 -13.33 -4.75 14.47
C ALA A 365 -12.28 -3.63 14.30
N PHE A 366 -11.02 -3.91 14.63
CA PHE A 366 -9.92 -2.97 14.45
C PHE A 366 -9.56 -2.75 12.97
N GLU A 367 -9.54 -3.82 12.17
CA GLU A 367 -9.32 -3.74 10.72
C GLU A 367 -10.45 -2.98 10.03
N ALA A 368 -11.71 -3.20 10.44
CA ALA A 368 -12.87 -2.44 9.94
C ALA A 368 -12.77 -0.95 10.26
N LEU A 369 -12.37 -0.59 11.48
CA LEU A 369 -12.13 0.81 11.87
C LEU A 369 -10.96 1.43 11.10
N LEU A 370 -9.88 0.68 10.87
CA LEU A 370 -8.78 1.16 10.02
C LEU A 370 -9.24 1.40 8.59
N GLN A 371 -10.04 0.51 8.01
CA GLN A 371 -10.60 0.68 6.66
C GLN A 371 -11.61 1.84 6.59
N GLU A 372 -12.34 2.11 7.68
CA GLU A 372 -13.31 3.20 7.78
C GLU A 372 -12.62 4.57 7.93
N TYR A 373 -11.60 4.66 8.79
CA TYR A 373 -10.92 5.93 9.11
C TYR A 373 -9.69 6.22 8.23
N CYS A 374 -9.09 5.19 7.63
CA CYS A 374 -7.91 5.32 6.78
C CYS A 374 -8.24 4.92 5.34
N ASP A 375 -8.01 5.84 4.40
CA ASP A 375 -7.86 5.46 3.00
C ASP A 375 -6.54 4.69 2.87
N MET A 376 -6.65 3.36 2.81
CA MET A 376 -5.50 2.45 2.73
C MET A 376 -4.59 2.74 1.53
N LYS A 377 -5.07 3.48 0.52
CA LYS A 377 -4.29 3.92 -0.64
C LYS A 377 -3.24 4.99 -0.31
N GLN A 378 -3.35 5.67 0.83
CA GLN A 378 -2.38 6.67 1.30
C GLN A 378 -1.23 6.08 2.13
N ILE A 379 -1.34 4.82 2.55
CA ILE A 379 -0.30 4.16 3.34
C ILE A 379 0.85 3.79 2.40
N GLY A 380 2.04 4.35 2.63
CA GLY A 380 3.22 4.15 1.78
C GLY A 380 3.58 5.31 0.84
N THR A 381 2.89 6.47 0.94
CA THR A 381 3.37 7.69 0.28
C THR A 381 4.64 8.22 0.99
N PRO A 382 5.59 8.81 0.26
CA PRO A 382 6.87 9.31 0.79
C PRO A 382 6.72 10.52 1.74
N SER A 383 5.56 11.16 1.73
CA SER A 383 5.16 12.15 2.75
C SER A 383 4.98 11.51 4.13
N ASN A 384 4.77 10.19 4.19
CA ASN A 384 4.38 9.46 5.39
C ASN A 384 5.58 8.66 5.93
N ARG A 385 6.02 8.99 7.15
CA ARG A 385 7.20 8.38 7.80
C ARG A 385 6.81 7.41 8.91
N PHE A 386 6.38 6.18 8.58
CA PHE A 386 5.96 5.23 9.63
C PHE A 386 6.45 3.81 9.40
N ILE A 387 6.80 3.16 10.51
CA ILE A 387 6.88 1.72 10.66
C ILE A 387 5.78 1.35 11.66
N VAL A 388 4.74 0.65 11.19
CA VAL A 388 3.64 0.17 12.03
C VAL A 388 3.79 -1.35 12.20
N ARG A 389 3.95 -1.82 13.43
CA ARG A 389 3.84 -3.25 13.75
C ARG A 389 2.45 -3.50 14.35
N LEU A 390 1.57 -4.10 13.54
CA LEU A 390 0.30 -4.64 14.00
C LEU A 390 0.56 -6.02 14.61
N VAL A 391 0.44 -6.14 15.92
CA VAL A 391 0.54 -7.44 16.60
C VAL A 391 -0.81 -8.14 16.44
N GLY A 392 -0.91 -9.05 15.47
CA GLY A 392 -1.99 -10.04 15.39
C GLY A 392 -1.83 -11.13 16.46
N PRO A 393 -2.82 -12.03 16.62
CA PRO A 393 -2.72 -13.15 17.56
C PRO A 393 -1.44 -13.95 17.30
N ARG A 394 -0.73 -14.33 18.36
CA ARG A 394 0.55 -15.05 18.28
C ARG A 394 0.38 -16.33 17.45
N CYS A 395 0.97 -16.39 16.26
CA CYS A 395 1.38 -17.67 15.69
C CYS A 395 2.58 -18.16 16.50
N LEU A 396 2.40 -19.20 17.29
CA LEU A 396 3.39 -19.85 18.16
C LEU A 396 4.51 -20.59 17.39
N SER A 397 4.76 -20.30 16.12
CA SER A 397 5.58 -21.15 15.24
C SER A 397 6.74 -20.46 14.50
N CYS A 398 7.14 -19.24 14.85
CA CYS A 398 8.38 -18.64 14.34
C CYS A 398 9.38 -18.38 15.49
N PRO A 399 10.43 -19.20 15.66
CA PRO A 399 11.40 -19.08 16.75
C PRO A 399 12.64 -18.27 16.37
N HIS A 400 12.54 -17.30 15.47
CA HIS A 400 13.63 -16.37 15.17
C HIS A 400 13.11 -14.93 15.15
N TRP A 401 13.94 -14.04 15.68
CA TRP A 401 13.77 -12.61 16.00
C TRP A 401 13.31 -12.30 17.42
#